data_AF-A0A9N8P5J0-F1
#
_entry.id   AF-A0A9N8P5J0-F1
#
_cell.length_a   1.000
_cell.length_b   1.000
_cell.length_c   1.000
_cell.angle_alpha   90.00
_cell.angle_beta   90.00
_cell.angle_gamma   90.00
#
_symmetry.space_group_name_H-M   'P 1'
#
loop_
_entity.id
_entity.type
_entity.pdbx_description
1 polymer ?
#
loop_
_entity_poly.entity_id
_entity_poly.type
_entity_poly.pdbx_seq_one_letter_code
_entity_poly.pdbx_strand_id
1 'polypeptide(L)' 'MVTLLGFFCILSNVILMLIYDPGLTGLAPSWVYYSYALGIWAYSTMDNIDGKQARRTGTSSPLGELFE' A
#
# COMPACT_ATOMS: atom_id res chain seq x y z
N MET A 1 -2.49 -9.25 -9.69
CA MET A 1 -1.17 -8.58 -9.70
C MET A 1 -1.27 -7.09 -9.35
N VAL A 2 -2.29 -6.70 -8.59
CA VAL A 2 -2.50 -5.34 -8.10
C VAL A 2 -1.86 -5.18 -6.71
N THR A 3 -1.90 -6.23 -5.89
CA THR A 3 -1.15 -6.39 -4.64
C THR A 3 0.35 -6.08 -4.74
N LEU A 4 1.05 -6.61 -5.74
CA LEU A 4 2.48 -6.31 -5.98
C LEU A 4 2.74 -4.84 -6.32
N LEU A 5 1.84 -4.20 -7.06
CA LEU A 5 1.94 -2.78 -7.41
C LEU A 5 1.75 -1.90 -6.16
N GLY A 6 0.76 -2.23 -5.34
CA GLY A 6 0.55 -1.59 -4.04
C GLY A 6 1.75 -1.73 -3.11
N PHE A 7 2.39 -2.91 -3.10
CA PHE A 7 3.60 -3.17 -2.32
C PHE A 7 4.75 -2.23 -2.71
N PHE A 8 5.08 -2.10 -3.99
CA PHE A 8 6.13 -1.17 -4.45
C PHE A 8 5.79 0.31 -4.17
N CYS A 9 4.50 0.67 -4.18
CA CYS A 9 4.04 2.02 -3.85
C CYS A 9 4.25 2.36 -2.36
N ILE A 10 4.02 1.40 -1.46
CA ILE A 10 4.36 1.57 -0.03
C ILE A 10 5.88 1.58 0.16
N LEU A 11 6.60 0.68 -0.51
CA LEU A 11 8.05 0.55 -0.37
C LEU A 11 8.79 1.83 -0.79
N SER A 12 8.35 2.46 -1.88
CA SER A 12 8.87 3.76 -2.32
C SER A 12 8.54 4.90 -1.35
N ASN A 13 7.37 4.91 -0.73
CA ASN A 13 7.01 5.89 0.31
C ASN A 13 7.83 5.72 1.59
N VAL A 14 8.11 4.47 2.01
CA VAL A 14 8.97 4.18 3.17
C VAL A 14 10.42 4.59 2.89
N ILE A 15 10.94 4.32 1.68
CA ILE A 15 12.28 4.78 1.28
C ILE A 15 12.35 6.32 1.28
N LEU A 16 11.33 7.00 0.74
CA LEU A 16 11.24 8.47 0.78
C LEU A 16 11.29 8.98 2.22
N MET A 17 10.53 8.38 3.13
CA MET A 17 10.56 8.73 4.55
C MET A 17 11.97 8.56 5.14
N LEU A 18 12.65 7.45 4.85
CA LEU A 18 14.00 7.18 5.35
C LEU A 18 15.07 8.11 4.76
N ILE A 19 14.88 8.62 3.54
CA ILE A 19 15.79 9.60 2.93
C ILE A 19 15.62 10.98 3.58
N TYR A 20 14.37 11.41 3.82
CA TYR A 20 14.08 12.75 4.34
C TYR A 20 14.19 12.84 5.86
N ASP A 21 13.83 11.78 6.58
CA ASP A 21 13.86 11.72 8.04
C ASP A 21 14.28 10.31 8.52
N PRO A 22 15.57 9.96 8.37
CA PRO A 22 16.10 8.69 8.83
C PRO A 22 15.99 8.50 10.35
N GLY A 23 15.84 9.59 11.11
CA GLY A 23 15.68 9.58 12.56
C GLY A 23 14.23 9.49 13.03
N LEU A 24 13.24 9.49 12.13
CA LEU A 24 11.81 9.57 12.45
C LEU A 24 11.49 10.70 13.45
N THR A 25 12.22 11.81 13.32
CA THR A 25 12.16 12.99 14.20
C THR A 25 11.03 13.96 13.84
N GLY A 26 10.32 13.73 12.74
CA GLY A 26 9.21 14.57 12.30
C GLY A 26 9.63 15.80 11.49
N LEU A 27 10.91 15.91 11.11
CA LEU A 27 11.49 17.06 10.39
C LEU A 27 11.41 16.93 8.87
N ALA A 28 10.55 16.06 8.33
CA ALA A 28 10.37 15.93 6.89
C ALA A 28 9.47 17.06 6.33
N PRO A 29 9.68 17.47 5.06
CA PRO A 29 8.77 18.39 4.39
C PRO A 29 7.32 17.88 4.39
N SER A 30 6.34 18.78 4.60
CA SER A 30 4.93 18.39 4.75
C SER A 30 4.37 17.57 3.57
N TRP A 31 4.89 17.80 2.36
CA TRP A 31 4.49 17.05 1.16
C TRP A 31 4.84 15.55 1.23
N VAL A 32 5.87 15.16 2.00
CA VAL A 32 6.23 13.75 2.22
C VAL A 32 5.15 13.03 3.03
N TYR A 33 4.58 13.70 4.03
CA TYR A 33 3.44 13.14 4.78
C TYR A 33 2.18 13.03 3.91
N TYR A 34 1.93 14.02 3.05
CA TYR A 34 0.83 13.94 2.09
C TYR A 34 1.03 12.82 1.06
N SER A 35 2.25 12.60 0.56
CA SER A 35 2.55 11.48 -0.35
C SER A 35 2.35 10.14 0.36
N TYR A 36 2.71 10.06 1.63
CA TYR A 36 2.55 8.87 2.45
C TYR A 36 1.07 8.51 2.67
N ALA A 37 0.25 9.51 3.01
CA ALA A 37 -1.20 9.34 3.14
C ALA A 37 -1.84 8.90 1.81
N LEU A 38 -1.41 9.50 0.69
CA LEU A 38 -1.89 9.14 -0.64
C LEU A 38 -1.47 7.70 -1.03
N GLY A 39 -0.24 7.31 -0.69
CA GLY A 39 0.27 5.96 -0.89
C GLY A 39 -0.51 4.89 -0.12
N ILE A 40 -0.83 5.15 1.15
CA ILE A 40 -1.67 4.25 1.97
C ILE A 40 -3.09 4.17 1.41
N TRP A 41 -3.68 5.31 1.03
CA TRP A 41 -5.01 5.33 0.44
C TRP A 41 -5.08 4.56 -0.88
N ALA A 42 -4.08 4.75 -1.75
CA ALA A 42 -3.97 4.03 -3.02
C ALA A 42 -3.80 2.52 -2.79
N TYR A 43 -2.97 2.12 -1.82
CA TYR A 43 -2.80 0.72 -1.41
C TYR A 43 -4.12 0.11 -0.94
N SER A 44 -4.82 0.77 -0.01
CA SER A 44 -6.11 0.30 0.52
C SER A 44 -7.17 0.18 -0.59
N THR A 45 -7.18 1.11 -1.54
CA THR A 45 -8.10 1.06 -2.69
C THR A 45 -7.78 -0.12 -3.61
N MET A 46 -6.49 -0.37 -3.87
CA MET A 46 -6.02 -1.47 -4.70
C MET A 46 -6.32 -2.84 -4.08
N ASP A 47 -6.17 -2.98 -2.77
CA ASP A 47 -6.51 -4.19 -2.01
C ASP A 47 -8.00 -4.52 -2.09
N ASN A 48 -8.87 -3.52 -1.90
CA ASN A 48 -10.31 -3.66 -2.07
C ASN A 48 -10.73 -4.03 -3.52
N ILE A 49 -9.93 -3.66 -4.52
CA ILE A 49 -10.16 -4.02 -5.92
C ILE A 49 -9.75 -5.48 -6.18
N ASP A 50 -8.62 -5.94 -5.63
CA ASP A 50 -8.16 -7.34 -5.80
C ASP A 50 -9.16 -8.31 -5.14
N GLY A 51 -9.67 -8.00 -3.93
CA GLY A 51 -10.70 -8.81 -3.27
C GLY A 51 -12.03 -8.88 -4.06
N LYS A 52 -12.44 -7.78 -4.71
CA LYS A 52 -13.62 -7.80 -5.61
C LYS A 52 -13.36 -8.56 -6.92
N GLN A 53 -12.13 -8.51 -7.46
CA GLN A 53 -11.74 -9.27 -8.65
C GLN A 53 -11.70 -10.77 -8.34
N ALA A 54 -11.09 -11.18 -7.22
CA ALA A 54 -10.99 -12.58 -6.79
C ALA A 54 -12.37 -13.25 -6.61
N ARG A 55 -13.36 -12.51 -6.09
CA ARG A 55 -14.75 -12.97 -5.99
C ARG A 55 -15.45 -13.09 -7.34
N ARG A 56 -15.10 -12.26 -8.33
CA ARG A 56 -15.69 -12.30 -9.69
C ARG A 56 -15.08 -13.39 -10.57
N THR A 57 -13.81 -13.73 -10.38
CA THR A 57 -13.12 -14.78 -11.15
C THR A 57 -13.30 -16.19 -10.59
N GLY A 58 -14.00 -16.35 -9.45
CA GLY A 58 -14.25 -17.67 -8.84
C GLY A 58 -12.99 -18.37 -8.34
N THR A 59 -11.85 -17.66 -8.28
CA THR A 59 -10.58 -18.13 -7.72
C THR A 59 -10.53 -17.94 -6.20
N SER A 60 -11.70 -17.96 -5.56
CA SER A 60 -11.85 -17.92 -4.10
C SER A 60 -11.49 -19.28 -3.53
N SER A 61 -10.20 -19.50 -3.29
CA SER A 61 -9.76 -20.60 -2.45
C SER A 61 -10.09 -20.27 -0.98
N PRO A 62 -10.61 -21.23 -0.18
CA PRO A 62 -10.89 -21.02 1.25
C PRO A 62 -9.66 -20.61 2.08
N LEU A 63 -8.46 -20.81 1.53
CA LEU A 63 -7.22 -20.34 2.15
C LEU A 63 -6.96 -18.84 1.91
N GLY A 64 -7.52 -18.24 0.85
CA GLY A 64 -7.37 -16.82 0.55
C GLY A 64 -8.14 -15.92 1.51
N GLU A 65 -9.31 -16.36 2.00
CA GLU A 65 -10.12 -15.61 2.99
C GLU A 65 -9.49 -15.51 4.39
N LEU A 66 -8.53 -16.39 4.71
CA LEU A 66 -7.80 -16.37 6.00
C LEU A 66 -6.52 -15.53 5.95
N PHE A 67 -6.08 -15.14 4.75
CA PHE A 67 -4.82 -14.41 4.52
C PHE A 67 -5.01 -13.06 3.80
N GLU A 68 -6.25 -12.67 3.44
CA GLU A 68 -6.68 -11.27 3.22
C GLU A 68 -6.82 -10.56 4.58
#